data_AF-A0A2H1E779-F1
#
_entry.id   AF-A0A2H1E779-F1
#
_cell.length_a   1.000
_cell.length_b   1.000
_cell.length_c   1.000
_cell.angle_alpha   90.00
_cell.angle_beta   90.00
_cell.angle_gamma   90.00
#
_symmetry.space_group_name_H-M   'P 1'
#
loop_
_entity.id
_entity.type
_entity.pdbx_description
1 polymer ?
#
loop_
_entity_poly.entity_id
_entity_poly.type
_entity_poly.pdbx_seq_one_letter_code
_entity_poly.pdbx_strand_id
1 'polypeptide(L)'
;MKSKLLRICFFFLISFTSFSQSFIEKQLPKPENVSPFFIGSLAKSTIHYGARPANFNGEVILFNHGYIDLNQLLFTNNTFYQDAFNEGYQVVFVATTRGEGMWVNGKLLAESIDIITRKYNVENLYIIAHSNGGKASEVAMYTHGKKDKVKRVFALGTPYWGTYLADITQQWWFNWLWKATSLNGGGATSTTYYCNNVVRPYFDNHPYNEPEKFFILGGSSFSEGSTPLAPVMLFSGAILYTHQGTNDGVSPYNSTLRPNGNYLFKRNQAQIDHIDIALGQYVWKFIKPYLKDYYPRKNSPNTRNTPIYASKVISNYQIINSENAYDKIILDKGNQHARLNIFHKVSSDAFNLTLNNGYLTPENKKDFTTNKHNSSYLLSKEKELELLPIQLEANSKFVAFIHQPNGPKMTYEALEKNKNLIVSFQDTKADLATFDVNAIITKTSDLYGNKVNDASNVYSFTYNSVTNNFTLDTSSFDNGVYSIHLTGTHSDFNRSLVSGFTVGNISDMPIKALSTPEESTQFSAKLKSNFIKDHLEIVNTSAKNNQVIVEIYNLNGQRVLYNQSIRTDSSYRISTDKLQRGLYLVKITINAKKKSFKIIKQ
;
A
#
# COMPACT_ATOMS: atom_id res chain seq x y z
N MET A 1 -76.29 15.86 18.74
CA MET A 1 -75.32 15.01 19.45
C MET A 1 -74.49 14.22 18.45
N LYS A 2 -73.18 14.51 18.41
CA LYS A 2 -72.02 13.61 18.22
C LYS A 2 -72.14 12.46 17.19
N SER A 3 -71.48 12.57 16.03
CA SER A 3 -70.11 12.05 15.73
C SER A 3 -70.16 10.67 15.03
N LYS A 4 -69.33 10.28 14.05
CA LYS A 4 -68.10 10.82 13.45
C LYS A 4 -67.78 9.98 12.20
N LEU A 5 -67.22 10.66 11.20
CA LEU A 5 -66.23 10.22 10.18
C LEU A 5 -65.93 8.71 10.08
N LEU A 6 -66.28 8.12 8.93
CA LEU A 6 -65.57 6.95 8.40
C LEU A 6 -64.40 7.45 7.53
N ARG A 7 -63.18 7.37 8.08
CA ARG A 7 -61.95 7.76 7.39
C ARG A 7 -61.46 6.63 6.48
N ILE A 8 -61.17 7.01 5.25
CA ILE A 8 -60.39 6.28 4.25
C ILE A 8 -59.00 5.98 4.83
N CYS A 9 -58.65 4.70 4.98
CA CYS A 9 -57.29 4.26 5.30
C CYS A 9 -56.50 4.05 4.00
N PHE A 10 -55.84 5.11 3.52
CA PHE A 10 -54.71 4.98 2.60
C PHE A 10 -53.44 4.76 3.44
N PHE A 11 -52.98 3.52 3.53
CA PHE A 11 -51.66 3.21 4.08
C PHE A 11 -50.59 3.53 3.02
N PHE A 12 -50.11 4.79 3.02
CA PHE A 12 -48.81 5.11 2.42
C PHE A 12 -47.72 4.65 3.41
N LEU A 13 -47.30 3.40 3.27
CA LEU A 13 -46.04 2.90 3.86
C LEU A 13 -44.89 3.40 2.98
N ILE A 14 -44.53 4.68 3.15
CA ILE A 14 -43.22 5.17 2.69
C ILE A 14 -42.21 4.67 3.71
N SER A 15 -41.62 3.51 3.42
CA SER A 15 -40.44 3.01 4.09
C SER A 15 -39.30 4.02 3.85
N PHE A 16 -39.17 5.02 4.70
CA PHE A 16 -37.94 5.79 4.82
C PHE A 16 -36.89 4.85 5.41
N THR A 17 -36.26 4.05 4.56
CA THR A 17 -34.95 3.48 4.86
C THR A 17 -34.00 4.66 5.00
N SER A 18 -33.78 5.10 6.24
CA SER A 18 -32.71 6.04 6.57
C SER A 18 -31.39 5.36 6.26
N PHE A 19 -30.94 5.44 5.00
CA PHE A 19 -29.58 5.06 4.64
C PHE A 19 -28.65 6.06 5.35
N SER A 20 -28.00 5.61 6.41
CA SER A 20 -26.86 6.34 6.98
C SER A 20 -25.84 6.50 5.86
N GLN A 21 -25.65 7.72 5.38
CA GLN A 21 -24.76 7.99 4.25
C GLN A 21 -23.31 7.71 4.67
N SER A 22 -22.59 6.86 3.92
CA SER A 22 -21.21 6.50 4.25
C SER A 22 -20.22 7.66 4.09
N PHE A 23 -20.67 8.77 3.48
CA PHE A 23 -19.83 9.89 3.08
C PHE A 23 -20.24 11.19 3.76
N ILE A 24 -19.23 11.99 4.11
CA ILE A 24 -19.40 13.43 4.36
C ILE A 24 -19.21 14.15 3.03
N GLU A 25 -20.26 14.83 2.58
CA GLU A 25 -20.25 15.66 1.38
C GLU A 25 -19.76 17.09 1.69
N LYS A 26 -18.87 17.62 0.86
CA LYS A 26 -18.35 19.00 0.98
C LYS A 26 -18.21 19.66 -0.39
N GLN A 27 -18.53 20.95 -0.48
CA GLN A 27 -18.27 21.76 -1.66
C GLN A 27 -16.89 22.44 -1.54
N LEU A 28 -16.04 22.30 -2.55
CA LEU A 28 -14.79 23.05 -2.68
C LEU A 28 -15.05 24.40 -3.37
N PRO A 29 -14.26 25.44 -3.04
CA PRO A 29 -14.23 26.66 -3.82
C PRO A 29 -13.61 26.40 -5.21
N LYS A 30 -13.63 27.42 -6.09
CA LYS A 30 -12.91 27.35 -7.36
C LYS A 30 -11.41 27.05 -7.14
N PRO A 31 -10.73 26.40 -8.11
CA PRO A 31 -9.34 25.97 -7.96
C PRO A 31 -8.40 27.05 -7.40
N GLU A 32 -8.47 28.28 -7.92
CA GLU A 32 -7.65 29.43 -7.51
C GLU A 32 -7.88 29.88 -6.05
N ASN A 33 -8.99 29.44 -5.45
CA ASN A 33 -9.39 29.76 -4.09
C ASN A 33 -9.28 28.55 -3.14
N VAL A 34 -8.77 27.41 -3.62
CA VAL A 34 -8.52 26.27 -2.75
C VAL A 34 -7.36 26.59 -1.84
N SER A 35 -7.65 26.63 -0.55
CA SER A 35 -6.61 26.82 0.45
C SER A 35 -5.61 25.66 0.37
N PRO A 36 -4.28 25.92 0.34
CA PRO A 36 -3.25 24.87 0.39
C PRO A 36 -3.24 24.07 1.71
N PHE A 37 -4.19 24.39 2.57
CA PHE A 37 -4.35 23.99 3.94
C PHE A 37 -5.66 23.25 4.18
N PHE A 38 -6.40 22.91 3.10
CA PHE A 38 -7.66 22.19 3.14
C PHE A 38 -7.50 20.78 3.72
N ILE A 39 -8.44 20.36 4.59
CA ILE A 39 -8.39 19.07 5.29
C ILE A 39 -9.75 18.37 5.27
N GLY A 40 -9.72 17.11 4.84
CA GLY A 40 -10.83 16.16 4.83
C GLY A 40 -10.92 15.41 6.16
N SER A 41 -12.02 14.68 6.36
CA SER A 41 -12.12 13.81 7.54
C SER A 41 -11.07 12.70 7.46
N LEU A 42 -10.41 12.42 8.59
CA LEU A 42 -9.58 11.22 8.74
C LEU A 42 -10.36 10.02 9.27
N ALA A 43 -11.56 10.25 9.80
CA ALA A 43 -12.37 9.26 10.48
C ALA A 43 -13.50 8.69 9.61
N LYS A 44 -13.92 9.44 8.59
CA LYS A 44 -14.97 9.08 7.64
C LYS A 44 -14.54 9.33 6.21
N SER A 45 -15.08 8.53 5.30
CA SER A 45 -15.00 8.77 3.87
C SER A 45 -15.71 10.08 3.49
N THR A 46 -15.21 10.77 2.47
CA THR A 46 -15.72 12.09 2.08
C THR A 46 -15.84 12.23 0.57
N ILE A 47 -16.84 12.98 0.11
CA ILE A 47 -16.94 13.41 -1.30
C ILE A 47 -16.77 14.92 -1.33
N HIS A 48 -15.73 15.39 -2.03
CA HIS A 48 -15.48 16.81 -2.25
C HIS A 48 -15.87 17.18 -3.67
N TYR A 49 -16.91 17.98 -3.82
CA TYR A 49 -17.37 18.47 -5.10
C TYR A 49 -16.58 19.71 -5.50
N GLY A 50 -15.95 19.69 -6.67
CA GLY A 50 -15.37 20.88 -7.27
C GLY A 50 -16.45 21.91 -7.61
N ALA A 51 -16.06 23.17 -7.74
CA ALA A 51 -16.88 24.21 -8.33
C ALA A 51 -17.23 23.82 -9.76
N ARG A 52 -18.48 24.12 -10.17
CA ARG A 52 -18.92 23.87 -11.54
C ARG A 52 -18.25 24.89 -12.48
N PRO A 53 -17.55 24.45 -13.55
CA PRO A 53 -16.96 25.38 -14.51
C PRO A 53 -18.03 26.08 -15.34
N ALA A 54 -17.76 27.32 -15.75
CA ALA A 54 -18.69 28.10 -16.58
C ALA A 54 -18.89 27.45 -17.97
N ASN A 55 -17.86 26.81 -18.49
CA ASN A 55 -17.84 26.03 -19.73
C ASN A 55 -18.10 24.53 -19.49
N PHE A 56 -18.99 24.17 -18.55
CA PHE A 56 -19.26 22.78 -18.22
C PHE A 56 -19.67 21.96 -19.45
N ASN A 57 -18.93 20.89 -19.72
CA ASN A 57 -19.02 20.09 -20.95
C ASN A 57 -19.96 18.88 -20.84
N GLY A 58 -20.63 18.69 -19.69
CA GLY A 58 -21.50 17.53 -19.44
C GLY A 58 -20.81 16.34 -18.78
N GLU A 59 -19.48 16.34 -18.65
CA GLU A 59 -18.70 15.21 -18.19
C GLU A 59 -18.18 15.39 -16.76
N VAL A 60 -18.12 14.28 -16.02
CA VAL A 60 -17.63 14.25 -14.63
C VAL A 60 -16.33 13.45 -14.54
N ILE A 61 -15.35 13.99 -13.81
CA ILE A 61 -14.12 13.28 -13.44
C ILE A 61 -14.10 13.04 -11.93
N LEU A 62 -14.04 11.77 -11.55
CA LEU A 62 -13.88 11.29 -10.19
C LEU A 62 -12.40 10.98 -9.93
N PHE A 63 -11.80 11.71 -8.99
CA PHE A 63 -10.46 11.45 -8.49
C PHE A 63 -10.51 10.58 -7.23
N ASN A 64 -9.74 9.49 -7.20
CA ASN A 64 -9.65 8.60 -6.05
C ASN A 64 -8.19 8.36 -5.64
N HIS A 65 -7.93 8.44 -4.35
CA HIS A 65 -6.58 8.34 -3.79
C HIS A 65 -6.17 6.88 -3.53
N GLY A 66 -4.88 6.69 -3.30
CA GLY A 66 -4.27 5.41 -2.97
C GLY A 66 -4.43 5.00 -1.52
N TYR A 67 -3.61 4.03 -1.11
CA TYR A 67 -3.78 3.32 0.14
C TYR A 67 -3.57 4.17 1.41
N ILE A 68 -2.55 5.05 1.41
CA ILE A 68 -2.25 5.95 2.56
C ILE A 68 -2.52 7.42 2.27
N ASP A 69 -2.78 7.75 1.01
CA ASP A 69 -2.88 9.12 0.55
C ASP A 69 -4.00 9.86 1.25
N LEU A 70 -3.79 11.16 1.36
CA LEU A 70 -4.88 12.08 1.57
C LEU A 70 -5.43 12.46 0.20
N ASN A 71 -6.77 12.52 0.09
CA ASN A 71 -7.42 12.98 -1.12
C ASN A 71 -6.96 14.39 -1.54
N GLN A 72 -6.47 15.18 -0.57
CA GLN A 72 -5.79 16.46 -0.73
C GLN A 72 -4.63 16.40 -1.73
N LEU A 73 -3.90 15.28 -1.80
CA LEU A 73 -2.81 15.09 -2.76
C LEU A 73 -3.28 15.36 -4.19
N LEU A 74 -4.56 15.11 -4.49
CA LEU A 74 -5.12 15.23 -5.84
C LEU A 74 -5.62 16.64 -6.18
N PHE A 75 -5.66 17.58 -5.23
CA PHE A 75 -6.19 18.94 -5.48
C PHE A 75 -5.52 20.08 -4.71
N THR A 76 -4.56 19.78 -3.85
CA THR A 76 -3.74 20.78 -3.14
C THR A 76 -2.31 20.68 -3.65
N ASN A 77 -1.76 21.78 -4.18
CA ASN A 77 -0.46 21.80 -4.88
C ASN A 77 -0.39 20.79 -6.04
N ASN A 78 -1.55 20.54 -6.66
CA ASN A 78 -1.73 19.61 -7.77
C ASN A 78 -2.60 20.29 -8.82
N THR A 79 -2.18 20.25 -10.08
CA THR A 79 -2.90 20.96 -11.15
C THR A 79 -4.15 20.23 -11.62
N PHE A 80 -4.40 18.98 -11.22
CA PHE A 80 -5.58 18.23 -11.67
C PHE A 80 -6.89 18.98 -11.55
N TYR A 81 -7.13 19.65 -10.42
CA TYR A 81 -8.37 20.39 -10.23
C TYR A 81 -8.46 21.57 -11.20
N GLN A 82 -7.40 22.35 -11.31
CA GLN A 82 -7.33 23.50 -12.21
C GLN A 82 -7.44 23.09 -13.68
N ASP A 83 -6.68 22.09 -14.09
CA ASP A 83 -6.59 21.61 -15.46
C ASP A 83 -7.92 21.04 -15.94
N ALA A 84 -8.55 20.17 -15.15
CA ALA A 84 -9.85 19.60 -15.48
C ALA A 84 -10.97 20.67 -15.47
N PHE A 85 -10.95 21.59 -14.50
CA PHE A 85 -11.90 22.69 -14.42
C PHE A 85 -11.82 23.61 -15.65
N ASN A 86 -10.61 23.96 -16.09
CA ASN A 86 -10.39 24.82 -17.27
C ASN A 86 -10.92 24.16 -18.56
N GLU A 87 -10.82 22.84 -18.66
CA GLU A 87 -11.33 22.06 -19.80
C GLU A 87 -12.85 21.78 -19.73
N GLY A 88 -13.54 22.33 -18.73
CA GLY A 88 -14.99 22.25 -18.60
C GLY A 88 -15.51 20.99 -17.89
N TYR A 89 -14.66 20.18 -17.25
CA TYR A 89 -15.12 19.00 -16.51
C TYR A 89 -15.65 19.37 -15.13
N GLN A 90 -16.73 18.73 -14.70
CA GLN A 90 -17.09 18.73 -13.29
C GLN A 90 -16.17 17.75 -12.54
N VAL A 91 -15.45 18.28 -11.57
CA VAL A 91 -14.50 17.48 -10.79
C VAL A 91 -15.10 17.05 -9.47
N VAL A 92 -14.85 15.81 -9.06
CA VAL A 92 -15.20 15.28 -7.74
C VAL A 92 -14.02 14.50 -7.17
N PHE A 93 -13.67 14.75 -5.91
CA PHE A 93 -12.62 14.02 -5.21
C PHE A 93 -13.23 13.11 -4.15
N VAL A 94 -13.00 11.81 -4.26
CA VAL A 94 -13.55 10.80 -3.34
C VAL A 94 -12.46 10.27 -2.43
N ALA A 95 -12.63 10.52 -1.13
CA ALA A 95 -11.81 9.95 -0.08
C ALA A 95 -12.44 8.67 0.45
N THR A 96 -11.82 7.52 0.16
CA THR A 96 -12.21 6.23 0.74
C THR A 96 -11.45 6.00 2.05
N THR A 97 -11.55 4.82 2.63
CA THR A 97 -10.85 4.51 3.89
C THR A 97 -9.33 4.44 3.69
N ARG A 98 -8.60 4.96 4.67
CA ARG A 98 -7.15 4.77 4.82
C ARG A 98 -6.95 3.59 5.75
N GLY A 99 -6.08 2.64 5.43
CA GLY A 99 -5.97 1.45 6.27
C GLY A 99 -6.49 0.18 5.60
N GLU A 100 -7.56 0.31 4.84
CA GLU A 100 -8.30 -0.84 4.31
C GLU A 100 -7.88 -1.23 2.88
N GLY A 101 -8.08 -2.50 2.55
CA GLY A 101 -7.72 -3.07 1.27
C GLY A 101 -8.63 -2.63 0.11
N MET A 102 -8.36 -3.17 -1.07
CA MET A 102 -9.10 -2.85 -2.30
C MET A 102 -10.60 -3.16 -2.21
N TRP A 103 -11.01 -4.19 -1.47
CA TRP A 103 -12.42 -4.62 -1.39
C TRP A 103 -13.31 -3.60 -0.68
N VAL A 104 -12.88 -3.15 0.50
CA VAL A 104 -13.58 -2.12 1.28
C VAL A 104 -13.62 -0.81 0.50
N ASN A 105 -12.48 -0.39 -0.05
CA ASN A 105 -12.38 0.86 -0.79
C ASN A 105 -13.16 0.82 -2.11
N GLY A 106 -13.23 -0.33 -2.78
CA GLY A 106 -14.00 -0.51 -4.00
C GLY A 106 -15.51 -0.44 -3.78
N LYS A 107 -16.00 -0.97 -2.66
CA LYS A 107 -17.40 -0.80 -2.25
C LYS A 107 -17.76 0.68 -2.02
N LEU A 108 -16.92 1.40 -1.28
CA LEU A 108 -17.10 2.83 -1.05
C LEU A 108 -17.03 3.61 -2.37
N LEU A 109 -16.09 3.26 -3.25
CA LEU A 109 -15.99 3.86 -4.57
C LEU A 109 -17.28 3.61 -5.38
N ALA A 110 -17.84 2.40 -5.34
CA ALA A 110 -19.10 2.07 -6.01
C ALA A 110 -20.29 2.89 -5.50
N GLU A 111 -20.41 3.07 -4.18
CA GLU A 111 -21.43 3.94 -3.57
C GLU A 111 -21.24 5.40 -4.01
N SER A 112 -20.00 5.90 -4.02
CA SER A 112 -19.74 7.28 -4.45
C SER A 112 -20.06 7.51 -5.93
N ILE A 113 -19.80 6.54 -6.82
CA ILE A 113 -20.22 6.58 -8.23
C ILE A 113 -21.74 6.76 -8.34
N ASP A 114 -22.55 6.03 -7.56
CA ASP A 114 -24.00 6.18 -7.56
C ASP A 114 -24.45 7.56 -7.05
N ILE A 115 -23.81 8.06 -5.99
CA ILE A 115 -24.10 9.40 -5.44
C ILE A 115 -23.79 10.47 -6.49
N ILE A 116 -22.64 10.39 -7.13
CA ILE A 116 -22.12 11.40 -8.07
C ILE A 116 -22.94 11.40 -9.36
N THR A 117 -23.16 10.22 -9.97
CA THR A 117 -23.96 10.09 -11.21
C THR A 117 -25.37 10.66 -11.02
N ARG A 118 -26.00 10.36 -9.87
CA ARG A 118 -27.31 10.93 -9.51
C ARG A 118 -27.25 12.44 -9.30
N LYS A 119 -26.25 12.93 -8.55
CA LYS A 119 -26.12 14.37 -8.21
C LYS A 119 -25.98 15.25 -9.45
N TYR A 120 -25.20 14.79 -10.43
CA TYR A 120 -24.94 15.53 -11.66
C TYR A 120 -25.83 15.13 -12.84
N ASN A 121 -26.73 14.16 -12.63
CA ASN A 121 -27.60 13.61 -13.67
C ASN A 121 -26.81 13.17 -14.92
N VAL A 122 -25.73 12.42 -14.70
CA VAL A 122 -24.90 11.83 -15.76
C VAL A 122 -24.99 10.31 -15.70
N GLU A 123 -24.98 9.66 -16.86
CA GLU A 123 -25.06 8.19 -16.95
C GLU A 123 -23.77 7.52 -16.48
N ASN A 124 -22.63 8.15 -16.77
CA ASN A 124 -21.31 7.63 -16.50
C ASN A 124 -20.29 8.76 -16.23
N LEU A 125 -19.11 8.38 -15.75
CA LEU A 125 -18.02 9.30 -15.40
C LEU A 125 -16.65 8.70 -15.72
N TYR A 126 -15.62 9.56 -15.72
CA TYR A 126 -14.22 9.13 -15.77
C TYR A 126 -13.67 8.95 -14.35
N ILE A 127 -12.80 7.95 -14.16
CA ILE A 127 -12.05 7.77 -12.90
C ILE A 127 -10.57 8.05 -13.15
N ILE A 128 -9.96 8.87 -12.30
CA ILE A 128 -8.50 9.01 -12.18
C ILE A 128 -8.13 8.50 -10.79
N ALA A 129 -7.41 7.39 -10.73
CA ALA A 129 -7.14 6.67 -9.49
C ALA A 129 -5.65 6.45 -9.27
N HIS A 130 -5.16 6.80 -8.09
CA HIS A 130 -3.77 6.62 -7.71
C HIS A 130 -3.56 5.32 -6.92
N SER A 131 -2.44 4.62 -7.18
CA SER A 131 -1.97 3.46 -6.42
C SER A 131 -3.10 2.43 -6.23
N ASN A 132 -3.43 2.04 -4.99
CA ASN A 132 -4.50 1.06 -4.70
C ASN A 132 -5.91 1.49 -5.16
N GLY A 133 -6.15 2.77 -5.48
CA GLY A 133 -7.41 3.24 -6.05
C GLY A 133 -7.75 2.60 -7.40
N GLY A 134 -6.73 2.25 -8.20
CA GLY A 134 -6.94 1.52 -9.46
C GLY A 134 -7.52 0.12 -9.25
N LYS A 135 -7.05 -0.61 -8.22
CA LYS A 135 -7.65 -1.90 -7.82
C LYS A 135 -9.05 -1.74 -7.24
N ALA A 136 -9.26 -0.69 -6.44
CA ALA A 136 -10.60 -0.35 -5.93
C ALA A 136 -11.59 -0.08 -7.08
N SER A 137 -11.10 0.45 -8.21
CA SER A 137 -11.92 0.68 -9.40
C SER A 137 -12.38 -0.63 -10.05
N GLU A 138 -11.53 -1.67 -10.11
CA GLU A 138 -11.94 -3.00 -10.56
C GLU A 138 -13.02 -3.61 -9.66
N VAL A 139 -12.85 -3.52 -8.34
CA VAL A 139 -13.86 -3.98 -7.37
C VAL A 139 -15.18 -3.23 -7.56
N ALA A 140 -15.14 -1.90 -7.70
CA ALA A 140 -16.33 -1.10 -7.90
C ALA A 140 -17.06 -1.48 -9.20
N MET A 141 -16.32 -1.60 -10.30
CA MET A 141 -16.90 -1.89 -11.61
C MET A 141 -17.46 -3.31 -11.69
N TYR A 142 -16.71 -4.31 -11.22
CA TYR A 142 -17.01 -5.72 -11.51
C TYR A 142 -17.77 -6.41 -10.39
N THR A 143 -17.36 -6.22 -9.13
CA THR A 143 -18.03 -6.83 -7.97
C THR A 143 -19.29 -6.06 -7.56
N HIS A 144 -19.32 -4.74 -7.79
CA HIS A 144 -20.46 -3.88 -7.43
C HIS A 144 -21.22 -3.31 -8.63
N GLY A 145 -21.02 -3.87 -9.83
CA GLY A 145 -21.84 -3.61 -11.01
C GLY A 145 -21.82 -2.16 -11.49
N LYS A 146 -20.68 -1.46 -11.37
CA LYS A 146 -20.54 -0.07 -11.81
C LYS A 146 -19.91 0.09 -13.20
N LYS A 147 -19.67 -1.00 -13.92
CA LYS A 147 -19.04 -0.98 -15.24
C LYS A 147 -19.69 0.01 -16.21
N ASP A 148 -21.02 0.05 -16.26
CA ASP A 148 -21.79 0.90 -17.20
C ASP A 148 -21.81 2.38 -16.78
N LYS A 149 -21.44 2.67 -15.54
CA LYS A 149 -21.30 4.02 -14.99
C LYS A 149 -19.88 4.57 -15.07
N VAL A 150 -18.95 3.81 -15.64
CA VAL A 150 -17.55 4.21 -15.79
C VAL A 150 -17.17 4.19 -17.26
N LYS A 151 -16.79 5.36 -17.78
CA LYS A 151 -16.28 5.51 -19.16
C LYS A 151 -14.88 4.93 -19.30
N ARG A 152 -13.94 5.42 -18.48
CA ARG A 152 -12.53 5.01 -18.45
C ARG A 152 -11.96 5.15 -17.03
N VAL A 153 -10.94 4.36 -16.73
CA VAL A 153 -10.13 4.42 -15.51
C VAL A 153 -8.69 4.75 -15.88
N PHE A 154 -8.17 5.86 -15.40
CA PHE A 154 -6.75 6.21 -15.48
C PHE A 154 -6.07 5.78 -14.18
N ALA A 155 -5.29 4.71 -14.24
CA ALA A 155 -4.61 4.13 -13.10
C ALA A 155 -3.16 4.65 -13.05
N LEU A 156 -2.84 5.38 -11.98
CA LEU A 156 -1.56 6.04 -11.76
C LEU A 156 -0.74 5.21 -10.79
N GLY A 157 0.32 4.54 -11.25
CA GLY A 157 1.22 3.76 -10.41
C GLY A 157 0.57 2.56 -9.69
N THR A 158 -0.60 2.07 -10.13
CA THR A 158 -1.31 0.98 -9.43
C THR A 158 -0.58 -0.36 -9.55
N PRO A 159 -0.15 -1.02 -8.45
CA PRO A 159 0.55 -2.31 -8.52
C PRO A 159 -0.42 -3.48 -8.69
N TYR A 160 -1.01 -3.67 -9.89
CA TYR A 160 -1.99 -4.73 -10.19
C TYR A 160 -1.49 -6.15 -9.90
N TRP A 161 -0.18 -6.39 -9.99
CA TRP A 161 0.48 -7.66 -9.65
C TRP A 161 1.14 -7.65 -8.26
N GLY A 162 0.85 -6.64 -7.45
CA GLY A 162 1.42 -6.49 -6.11
C GLY A 162 2.86 -5.99 -6.13
N THR A 163 3.44 -5.82 -4.94
CA THR A 163 4.78 -5.29 -4.77
C THR A 163 5.54 -6.11 -3.74
N TYR A 164 6.81 -6.42 -4.00
CA TYR A 164 7.65 -7.18 -3.07
C TYR A 164 7.83 -6.46 -1.74
N LEU A 165 7.69 -5.13 -1.76
CA LEU A 165 7.61 -4.33 -0.55
C LEU A 165 6.43 -4.73 0.33
N ALA A 166 5.29 -5.11 -0.25
CA ALA A 166 4.17 -5.64 0.53
C ALA A 166 4.47 -7.03 1.09
N ASP A 167 5.24 -7.86 0.38
CA ASP A 167 5.62 -9.21 0.81
C ASP A 167 6.56 -9.16 2.03
N ILE A 168 7.66 -8.40 1.94
CA ILE A 168 8.62 -8.28 3.04
C ILE A 168 8.03 -7.59 4.26
N THR A 169 7.01 -6.75 4.09
CA THR A 169 6.39 -6.05 5.21
C THR A 169 5.39 -6.91 5.97
N GLN A 170 5.01 -8.07 5.43
CA GLN A 170 4.34 -9.11 6.21
C GLN A 170 5.28 -9.81 7.20
N GLN A 171 6.60 -9.62 7.09
CA GLN A 171 7.57 -10.26 7.96
C GLN A 171 7.79 -9.45 9.25
N TRP A 172 7.80 -10.14 10.40
CA TRP A 172 7.93 -9.52 11.73
C TRP A 172 9.24 -8.71 11.86
N TRP A 173 10.34 -9.26 11.34
CA TRP A 173 11.67 -8.66 11.37
C TRP A 173 11.82 -7.43 10.48
N PHE A 174 10.91 -7.19 9.53
CA PHE A 174 10.94 -6.00 8.66
C PHE A 174 9.88 -4.96 8.99
N ASN A 175 8.77 -5.36 9.63
CA ASN A 175 7.60 -4.52 9.83
C ASN A 175 7.92 -3.18 10.52
N TRP A 176 8.89 -3.15 11.44
CA TRP A 176 9.34 -1.92 12.11
C TRP A 176 9.78 -0.82 11.12
N LEU A 177 10.44 -1.19 10.03
CA LEU A 177 10.96 -0.26 9.03
C LEU A 177 9.80 0.33 8.24
N TRP A 178 8.82 -0.51 7.92
CA TRP A 178 7.60 -0.08 7.25
C TRP A 178 6.70 0.78 8.15
N LYS A 179 6.69 0.55 9.47
CA LYS A 179 6.00 1.43 10.45
C LYS A 179 6.59 2.83 10.41
N ALA A 180 7.88 2.98 10.10
CA ALA A 180 8.51 4.28 9.95
C ALA A 180 8.09 5.00 8.65
N THR A 181 7.83 4.26 7.57
CA THR A 181 7.45 4.83 6.25
C THR A 181 5.98 5.24 6.13
N SER A 182 5.13 4.87 7.10
CA SER A 182 3.66 5.12 7.10
C SER A 182 2.84 4.31 6.09
N LEU A 183 3.47 3.55 5.20
CA LEU A 183 2.84 2.79 4.11
C LEU A 183 2.19 1.45 4.57
N ASN A 184 1.94 1.29 5.88
CA ASN A 184 1.98 -0.02 6.52
C ASN A 184 0.72 -0.89 6.43
N GLY A 185 -0.47 -0.31 6.42
CA GLY A 185 -1.65 -1.12 6.71
C GLY A 185 -2.18 -1.99 5.55
N GLY A 186 -1.76 -1.76 4.29
CA GLY A 186 -2.44 -2.21 3.06
C GLY A 186 -1.66 -3.25 2.29
N GLY A 187 -0.59 -3.74 2.92
CA GLY A 187 0.30 -4.74 2.36
C GLY A 187 -0.44 -6.01 1.98
N ALA A 188 -1.39 -6.49 2.80
CA ALA A 188 -2.04 -7.80 2.59
C ALA A 188 -2.65 -7.93 1.17
N THR A 189 -3.50 -6.98 0.74
CA THR A 189 -4.10 -7.00 -0.60
C THR A 189 -3.19 -6.45 -1.71
N SER A 190 -1.93 -6.17 -1.39
CA SER A 190 -0.92 -5.64 -2.31
C SER A 190 0.31 -6.55 -2.41
N THR A 191 0.32 -7.68 -1.71
CA THR A 191 1.36 -8.71 -1.85
C THR A 191 1.33 -9.31 -3.25
N THR A 192 2.49 -9.74 -3.73
CA THR A 192 2.63 -10.29 -5.08
C THR A 192 1.82 -11.58 -5.22
N TYR A 193 1.90 -12.46 -4.23
CA TYR A 193 1.20 -13.73 -4.20
C TYR A 193 -0.32 -13.55 -4.09
N TYR A 194 -0.83 -12.62 -3.29
CA TYR A 194 -2.27 -12.34 -3.24
C TYR A 194 -2.78 -11.77 -4.56
N CYS A 195 -2.05 -10.83 -5.16
CA CYS A 195 -2.45 -10.24 -6.42
C CYS A 195 -2.43 -11.27 -7.55
N ASN A 196 -1.41 -12.12 -7.59
CA ASN A 196 -1.24 -13.15 -8.62
C ASN A 196 -2.26 -14.29 -8.49
N ASN A 197 -2.57 -14.73 -7.28
CA ASN A 197 -3.34 -15.95 -7.07
C ASN A 197 -4.83 -15.70 -6.79
N VAL A 198 -5.17 -14.54 -6.23
CA VAL A 198 -6.54 -14.21 -5.88
C VAL A 198 -7.09 -13.15 -6.81
N VAL A 199 -6.41 -12.00 -6.89
CA VAL A 199 -6.96 -10.82 -7.57
C VAL A 199 -7.01 -10.99 -9.08
N ARG A 200 -5.88 -11.35 -9.72
CA ARG A 200 -5.81 -11.51 -11.18
C ARG A 200 -6.75 -12.62 -11.67
N PRO A 201 -6.76 -13.84 -11.09
CA PRO A 201 -7.67 -14.88 -11.53
C PRO A 201 -9.14 -14.50 -11.35
N TYR A 202 -9.48 -13.75 -10.31
CA TYR A 202 -10.84 -13.27 -10.08
C TYR A 202 -11.26 -12.20 -11.11
N PHE A 203 -10.48 -11.13 -11.30
CA PHE A 203 -10.89 -10.02 -12.17
C PHE A 203 -10.65 -10.28 -13.65
N ASP A 204 -9.55 -10.94 -14.00
CA ASP A 204 -9.20 -11.12 -15.41
C ASP A 204 -10.16 -12.12 -16.09
N ASN A 205 -10.71 -13.07 -15.34
CA ASN A 205 -11.73 -14.03 -15.80
C ASN A 205 -13.17 -13.62 -15.46
N HIS A 206 -13.39 -12.43 -14.88
CA HIS A 206 -14.73 -11.97 -14.55
C HIS A 206 -15.56 -11.79 -15.83
N PRO A 207 -16.83 -12.24 -15.89
CA PRO A 207 -17.65 -12.18 -17.11
C PRO A 207 -17.89 -10.74 -17.61
N TYR A 208 -17.72 -9.77 -16.73
CA TYR A 208 -17.87 -8.33 -17.03
C TYR A 208 -16.55 -7.57 -17.12
N ASN A 209 -15.41 -8.25 -17.25
CA ASN A 209 -14.10 -7.60 -17.38
C ASN A 209 -14.04 -6.77 -18.68
N GLU A 210 -13.79 -5.47 -18.54
CA GLU A 210 -13.71 -4.48 -19.63
C GLU A 210 -12.31 -3.85 -19.63
N PRO A 211 -11.26 -4.63 -19.96
CA PRO A 211 -9.87 -4.19 -19.83
C PRO A 211 -9.54 -2.96 -20.69
N GLU A 212 -10.25 -2.77 -21.79
CA GLU A 212 -10.12 -1.62 -22.69
C GLU A 212 -10.49 -0.28 -22.03
N LYS A 213 -11.21 -0.28 -20.91
CA LYS A 213 -11.51 0.93 -20.14
C LYS A 213 -10.34 1.41 -19.27
N PHE A 214 -9.30 0.58 -19.09
CA PHE A 214 -8.18 0.90 -18.22
C PHE A 214 -7.03 1.52 -19.01
N PHE A 215 -6.60 2.70 -18.59
CA PHE A 215 -5.47 3.46 -19.12
C PHE A 215 -4.42 3.58 -18.02
N ILE A 216 -3.26 3.00 -18.25
CA ILE A 216 -2.25 2.74 -17.22
C ILE A 216 -1.07 3.68 -17.40
N LEU A 217 -0.72 4.39 -16.34
CA LEU A 217 0.47 5.22 -16.24
C LEU A 217 1.37 4.60 -15.18
N GLY A 218 2.44 3.92 -15.59
CA GLY A 218 3.43 3.33 -14.69
C GLY A 218 4.71 4.17 -14.62
N GLY A 219 5.10 4.60 -13.43
CA GLY A 219 6.36 5.30 -13.19
C GLY A 219 7.57 4.36 -13.33
N SER A 220 8.74 4.92 -13.54
CA SER A 220 9.99 4.16 -13.74
C SER A 220 11.20 4.72 -13.00
N SER A 221 11.02 5.75 -12.16
CA SER A 221 12.10 6.31 -11.33
C SER A 221 11.68 6.36 -9.87
N PHE A 222 12.57 5.98 -8.97
CA PHE A 222 12.40 6.12 -7.53
C PHE A 222 13.39 7.12 -6.90
N SER A 223 14.29 7.67 -7.73
CA SER A 223 15.33 8.61 -7.31
C SER A 223 15.07 10.05 -7.72
N GLU A 224 14.10 10.28 -8.61
CA GLU A 224 13.76 11.60 -9.16
C GLU A 224 12.43 12.12 -8.60
N GLY A 225 12.35 12.23 -7.27
CA GLY A 225 11.16 12.73 -6.58
C GLY A 225 11.19 14.23 -6.34
N SER A 226 10.10 14.93 -6.67
CA SER A 226 9.97 16.38 -6.48
C SER A 226 9.50 16.78 -5.07
N THR A 227 9.07 15.80 -4.27
CA THR A 227 8.39 16.04 -2.99
C THR A 227 9.28 15.74 -1.77
N PRO A 228 8.93 16.21 -0.56
CA PRO A 228 9.60 15.83 0.68
C PRO A 228 9.58 14.31 0.99
N LEU A 229 8.81 13.51 0.23
CA LEU A 229 8.77 12.05 0.32
C LEU A 229 9.82 11.35 -0.54
N ALA A 230 10.57 12.07 -1.37
CA ALA A 230 11.61 11.50 -2.21
C ALA A 230 12.61 10.59 -1.46
N PRO A 231 13.05 10.88 -0.21
CA PRO A 231 13.90 9.96 0.54
C PRO A 231 13.25 8.60 0.84
N VAL A 232 11.93 8.59 1.09
CA VAL A 232 11.16 7.35 1.33
C VAL A 232 11.04 6.56 0.03
N MET A 233 10.78 7.22 -1.10
CA MET A 233 10.72 6.59 -2.43
C MET A 233 12.08 6.03 -2.83
N LEU A 234 13.17 6.77 -2.58
CA LEU A 234 14.52 6.30 -2.83
C LEU A 234 14.83 5.04 -2.03
N PHE A 235 14.46 5.04 -0.75
CA PHE A 235 14.66 3.93 0.16
C PHE A 235 13.90 2.68 -0.27
N SER A 236 12.58 2.82 -0.47
CA SER A 236 11.70 1.71 -0.84
C SER A 236 11.98 1.21 -2.27
N GLY A 237 12.27 2.12 -3.19
CA GLY A 237 12.61 1.79 -4.56
C GLY A 237 13.96 1.10 -4.71
N ALA A 238 14.93 1.38 -3.85
CA ALA A 238 16.19 0.63 -3.80
C ALA A 238 15.96 -0.85 -3.42
N ILE A 239 15.07 -1.13 -2.47
CA ILE A 239 14.67 -2.51 -2.12
C ILE A 239 13.98 -3.18 -3.32
N LEU A 240 13.06 -2.49 -3.97
CA LEU A 240 12.35 -3.02 -5.12
C LEU A 240 13.27 -3.24 -6.32
N TYR A 241 14.28 -2.39 -6.51
CA TYR A 241 15.19 -2.49 -7.64
C TYR A 241 15.98 -3.80 -7.63
N THR A 242 16.40 -4.28 -6.45
CA THR A 242 17.14 -5.53 -6.34
C THR A 242 16.32 -6.76 -6.67
N HIS A 243 14.99 -6.72 -6.49
CA HIS A 243 14.12 -7.88 -6.68
C HIS A 243 13.22 -7.81 -7.92
N GLN A 244 12.69 -6.63 -8.25
CA GLN A 244 11.69 -6.41 -9.30
C GLN A 244 12.14 -5.39 -10.36
N GLY A 245 13.35 -4.81 -10.21
CA GLY A 245 13.94 -3.89 -11.18
C GLY A 245 13.28 -2.50 -11.18
N THR A 246 13.15 -1.91 -12.37
CA THR A 246 12.56 -0.57 -12.59
C THR A 246 11.24 -0.40 -11.83
N ASN A 247 11.15 0.63 -11.00
CA ASN A 247 10.02 0.91 -10.14
C ASN A 247 9.90 2.41 -9.84
N ASP A 248 8.76 2.83 -9.29
CA ASP A 248 8.47 4.22 -8.91
C ASP A 248 8.72 4.53 -7.41
N GLY A 249 9.32 3.60 -6.67
CA GLY A 249 9.51 3.66 -5.23
C GLY A 249 8.59 2.70 -4.48
N VAL A 250 7.38 2.47 -4.98
CA VAL A 250 6.39 1.58 -4.33
C VAL A 250 5.94 0.45 -5.25
N SER A 251 5.80 0.74 -6.53
CA SER A 251 5.26 -0.14 -7.55
C SER A 251 6.31 -0.39 -8.63
N PRO A 252 6.71 -1.65 -8.84
CA PRO A 252 7.48 -2.02 -10.02
C PRO A 252 6.72 -1.68 -11.29
N TYR A 253 7.41 -1.17 -12.32
CA TYR A 253 6.77 -0.81 -13.59
C TYR A 253 5.96 -1.98 -14.16
N ASN A 254 6.54 -3.19 -14.16
CA ASN A 254 5.86 -4.40 -14.63
C ASN A 254 4.60 -4.73 -13.82
N SER A 255 4.60 -4.44 -12.52
CA SER A 255 3.45 -4.70 -11.67
C SER A 255 2.29 -3.75 -12.00
N THR A 256 2.59 -2.58 -12.57
CA THR A 256 1.54 -1.65 -13.02
C THR A 256 0.80 -2.11 -14.26
N LEU A 257 1.35 -3.07 -15.01
CA LEU A 257 0.79 -3.53 -16.28
C LEU A 257 -0.42 -4.43 -16.04
N ARG A 258 -1.59 -3.80 -15.82
CA ARG A 258 -2.87 -4.49 -15.80
C ARG A 258 -3.05 -5.32 -17.08
N PRO A 259 -3.45 -6.60 -17.01
CA PRO A 259 -3.70 -7.42 -18.19
C PRO A 259 -4.66 -6.75 -19.18
N ASN A 260 -4.27 -6.73 -20.45
CA ASN A 260 -5.02 -6.19 -21.58
C ASN A 260 -5.41 -4.70 -21.48
N GLY A 261 -4.81 -3.95 -20.55
CA GLY A 261 -5.02 -2.50 -20.42
C GLY A 261 -4.27 -1.67 -21.47
N ASN A 262 -4.59 -0.39 -21.56
CA ASN A 262 -3.92 0.57 -22.44
C ASN A 262 -2.75 1.24 -21.71
N TYR A 263 -1.50 0.90 -22.06
CA TYR A 263 -0.33 1.47 -21.41
C TYR A 263 0.08 2.80 -22.06
N LEU A 264 0.04 3.90 -21.29
CA LEU A 264 0.39 5.24 -21.80
C LEU A 264 1.89 5.54 -21.69
N PHE A 265 2.58 4.88 -20.76
CA PHE A 265 4.03 4.94 -20.63
C PHE A 265 4.65 3.60 -20.98
N LYS A 266 5.66 3.63 -21.83
CA LYS A 266 6.62 2.53 -21.95
C LYS A 266 7.55 2.53 -20.74
N ARG A 267 8.19 1.38 -20.48
CA ARG A 267 9.22 1.27 -19.45
C ARG A 267 10.27 2.36 -19.66
N ASN A 268 10.67 3.03 -18.58
CA ASN A 268 11.66 4.11 -18.57
C ASN A 268 11.25 5.40 -19.30
N GLN A 269 10.01 5.51 -19.79
CA GLN A 269 9.53 6.74 -20.45
C GLN A 269 9.13 7.82 -19.44
N ALA A 270 8.58 7.43 -18.29
CA ALA A 270 8.18 8.34 -17.23
C ALA A 270 9.10 8.16 -16.02
N GLN A 271 10.15 8.99 -15.98
CA GLN A 271 11.09 9.06 -14.85
C GLN A 271 10.48 9.90 -13.73
N ILE A 272 9.43 9.37 -13.10
CA ILE A 272 8.70 10.00 -12.00
C ILE A 272 8.46 8.96 -10.91
N ASP A 273 8.48 9.42 -9.66
CA ASP A 273 8.23 8.58 -8.48
C ASP A 273 6.72 8.36 -8.23
N HIS A 274 6.44 7.52 -7.24
CA HIS A 274 5.08 7.09 -6.90
C HIS A 274 4.20 8.25 -6.41
N ILE A 275 4.78 9.36 -5.94
CA ILE A 275 4.00 10.53 -5.52
C ILE A 275 3.79 11.47 -6.70
N ASP A 276 4.84 11.70 -7.49
CA ASP A 276 4.80 12.59 -8.64
C ASP A 276 3.84 12.08 -9.73
N ILE A 277 3.71 10.76 -9.89
CA ILE A 277 2.71 10.21 -10.82
C ILE A 277 1.26 10.53 -10.43
N ALA A 278 1.01 10.88 -9.16
CA ALA A 278 -0.29 11.35 -8.68
C ALA A 278 -0.53 12.84 -8.91
N LEU A 279 0.41 13.57 -9.53
CA LEU A 279 0.34 15.02 -9.71
C LEU A 279 0.04 15.41 -11.16
N GLY A 280 -1.03 16.20 -11.35
CA GLY A 280 -1.53 16.63 -12.65
C GLY A 280 -0.47 17.30 -13.52
N GLN A 281 0.43 18.09 -12.92
CA GLN A 281 1.48 18.80 -13.64
C GLN A 281 2.43 17.87 -14.40
N TYR A 282 2.54 16.61 -13.97
CA TYR A 282 3.38 15.61 -14.64
C TYR A 282 2.58 14.73 -15.61
N VAL A 283 1.32 14.39 -15.28
CA VAL A 283 0.58 13.35 -16.02
C VAL A 283 -0.61 13.85 -16.84
N TRP A 284 -1.17 15.03 -16.57
CA TRP A 284 -2.41 15.51 -17.22
C TRP A 284 -2.31 15.56 -18.74
N LYS A 285 -1.18 16.01 -19.29
CA LYS A 285 -0.93 16.06 -20.74
C LYS A 285 -1.05 14.70 -21.44
N PHE A 286 -0.86 13.60 -20.70
CA PHE A 286 -1.00 12.24 -21.22
C PHE A 286 -2.42 11.69 -21.02
N ILE A 287 -3.13 12.15 -20.00
CA ILE A 287 -4.53 11.75 -19.71
C ILE A 287 -5.50 12.47 -20.65
N LYS A 288 -5.37 13.79 -20.77
CA LYS A 288 -6.28 14.68 -21.51
C LYS A 288 -6.66 14.17 -22.93
N PRO A 289 -5.73 13.67 -23.76
CA PRO A 289 -6.07 13.16 -25.09
C PRO A 289 -7.10 12.02 -25.07
N TYR A 290 -7.18 11.26 -23.98
CA TYR A 290 -8.08 10.12 -23.80
C TYR A 290 -9.31 10.46 -22.95
N LEU A 291 -9.59 11.73 -22.68
CA LEU A 291 -10.88 12.15 -22.07
C LEU A 291 -11.94 12.52 -23.13
N LYS A 292 -11.57 12.52 -24.42
CA LYS A 292 -12.50 12.75 -25.53
C LYS A 292 -13.07 11.43 -26.05
N ASP A 293 -14.36 11.43 -26.38
CA ASP A 293 -15.10 10.22 -26.78
C ASP A 293 -14.51 9.56 -28.05
N TYR A 294 -13.90 10.35 -28.94
CA TYR A 294 -13.24 9.84 -30.15
C TYR A 294 -11.73 9.70 -29.95
N TYR A 295 -11.30 8.55 -29.42
CA TYR A 295 -9.93 8.08 -29.62
C TYR A 295 -9.99 6.83 -30.50
N PRO A 296 -9.59 6.90 -31.78
CA PRO A 296 -9.62 5.74 -32.65
C PRO A 296 -8.72 4.67 -32.04
N ARG A 297 -9.30 3.49 -31.88
CA ARG A 297 -8.64 2.27 -31.42
C ARG A 297 -7.41 2.06 -32.31
N LYS A 298 -6.22 2.48 -31.88
CA LYS A 298 -5.02 1.84 -32.39
C LYS A 298 -5.18 0.40 -31.93
N ASN A 299 -5.18 -0.53 -32.86
CA ASN A 299 -4.94 -1.93 -32.53
C ASN A 299 -3.64 -1.92 -31.72
N SER A 300 -3.75 -1.90 -30.38
CA SER A 300 -2.65 -2.29 -29.53
C SER A 300 -2.23 -3.63 -30.12
N PRO A 301 -0.95 -3.79 -30.50
CA PRO A 301 -0.50 -5.07 -30.98
C PRO A 301 -1.00 -6.09 -29.97
N ASN A 302 -1.62 -7.16 -30.46
CA ASN A 302 -1.91 -8.37 -29.71
C ASN A 302 -0.57 -8.96 -29.26
N THR A 303 0.21 -8.24 -28.47
CA THR A 303 1.20 -8.84 -27.61
C THR A 303 0.38 -9.49 -26.52
N ARG A 304 -0.08 -10.72 -26.80
CA ARG A 304 -0.40 -11.77 -25.82
C ARG A 304 0.84 -12.12 -24.96
N ASN A 305 1.72 -11.17 -24.74
CA ASN A 305 2.80 -11.22 -23.80
C ASN A 305 2.35 -10.37 -22.61
N THR A 306 1.19 -10.71 -22.03
CA THR A 306 1.01 -10.46 -20.61
C THR A 306 2.24 -11.06 -19.96
N PRO A 307 3.04 -10.30 -19.19
CA PRO A 307 4.08 -10.93 -18.41
C PRO A 307 3.37 -11.99 -17.58
N ILE A 308 3.65 -13.26 -17.83
CA ILE A 308 3.37 -14.30 -16.86
C ILE A 308 4.24 -13.86 -15.69
N TYR A 309 3.65 -13.18 -14.71
CA TYR A 309 4.29 -13.01 -13.43
C TYR A 309 4.45 -14.44 -12.94
N ALA A 310 5.67 -14.95 -13.07
CA ALA A 310 5.95 -16.31 -12.76
C ALA A 310 5.56 -16.52 -11.29
N SER A 311 4.76 -17.55 -11.05
CA SER A 311 4.57 -18.19 -9.73
C SER A 311 5.91 -18.50 -9.04
N LYS A 312 7.00 -18.45 -9.81
CA LYS A 312 8.38 -18.74 -9.46
C LYS A 312 9.12 -17.49 -8.97
N VAL A 313 9.47 -17.49 -7.69
CA VAL A 313 10.34 -16.47 -7.05
C VAL A 313 11.76 -17.03 -6.95
N ILE A 314 12.77 -16.25 -7.33
CA ILE A 314 14.18 -16.66 -7.29
C ILE A 314 14.94 -15.79 -6.29
N SER A 315 15.77 -16.44 -5.47
CA SER A 315 16.70 -15.80 -4.55
C SER A 315 18.14 -16.27 -4.81
N ASN A 316 19.05 -15.30 -4.85
CA ASN A 316 20.51 -15.48 -4.86
C ASN A 316 21.17 -14.74 -3.68
N TYR A 317 20.42 -14.56 -2.61
CA TYR A 317 20.87 -13.80 -1.44
C TYR A 317 20.48 -14.50 -0.14
N GLN A 318 21.14 -14.08 0.93
CA GLN A 318 20.77 -14.39 2.31
C GLN A 318 20.16 -13.14 2.95
N ILE A 319 19.20 -13.32 3.84
CA ILE A 319 18.64 -12.26 4.70
C ILE A 319 19.13 -12.49 6.12
N ILE A 320 19.68 -11.45 6.75
CA ILE A 320 20.04 -11.43 8.17
C ILE A 320 19.34 -10.26 8.83
N ASN A 321 18.87 -10.44 10.05
CA ASN A 321 18.23 -9.37 10.80
C ASN A 321 18.70 -9.33 12.25
N SER A 322 18.76 -8.14 12.83
CA SER A 322 19.26 -7.95 14.19
C SER A 322 18.38 -8.54 15.29
N GLU A 323 17.18 -9.06 14.97
CA GLU A 323 16.31 -9.73 15.96
C GLU A 323 16.54 -11.24 16.01
N ASN A 324 17.41 -11.79 15.15
CA ASN A 324 17.82 -13.18 15.22
C ASN A 324 19.32 -13.31 15.49
N ALA A 325 19.68 -13.58 16.75
CA ALA A 325 21.07 -13.74 17.17
C ALA A 325 21.75 -15.00 16.61
N TYR A 326 20.98 -15.92 16.01
CA TYR A 326 21.51 -17.15 15.43
C TYR A 326 21.85 -17.01 13.94
N ASP A 327 21.47 -15.91 13.29
CA ASP A 327 21.79 -15.66 11.89
C ASP A 327 23.31 -15.45 11.73
N LYS A 328 23.93 -16.22 10.84
CA LYS A 328 25.35 -16.08 10.48
C LYS A 328 25.49 -16.00 8.97
N ILE A 329 26.41 -15.16 8.49
CA ILE A 329 26.72 -15.13 7.06
C ILE A 329 27.47 -16.41 6.71
N ILE A 330 26.93 -17.14 5.74
CA ILE A 330 27.63 -18.25 5.08
C ILE A 330 27.92 -17.82 3.66
N LEU A 331 29.20 -17.71 3.35
CA LEU A 331 29.63 -17.39 1.99
C LEU A 331 29.67 -18.63 1.13
N ASP A 332 29.27 -18.45 -0.13
CA ASP A 332 29.26 -19.54 -1.07
C ASP A 332 30.69 -20.02 -1.30
N LYS A 333 30.86 -21.34 -1.28
CA LYS A 333 32.14 -21.96 -1.58
C LYS A 333 32.69 -21.48 -2.93
N GLY A 334 33.87 -20.85 -2.89
CA GLY A 334 34.55 -20.32 -4.07
C GLY A 334 34.28 -18.84 -4.36
N ASN A 335 33.31 -18.20 -3.71
CA ASN A 335 33.15 -16.75 -3.81
C ASN A 335 34.26 -16.01 -3.07
N GLN A 336 34.80 -14.98 -3.72
CA GLN A 336 35.79 -14.09 -3.12
C GLN A 336 35.16 -12.85 -2.49
N HIS A 337 33.92 -12.53 -2.86
CA HIS A 337 33.23 -11.32 -2.47
C HIS A 337 31.75 -11.56 -2.17
N ALA A 338 31.22 -10.78 -1.23
CA ALA A 338 29.78 -10.65 -0.99
C ALA A 338 29.42 -9.19 -0.80
N ARG A 339 28.28 -8.77 -1.36
CA ARG A 339 27.75 -7.42 -1.17
C ARG A 339 26.63 -7.44 -0.15
N LEU A 340 26.76 -6.63 0.89
CA LEU A 340 25.78 -6.46 1.94
C LEU A 340 25.06 -5.14 1.70
N ASN A 341 23.77 -5.21 1.40
CA ASN A 341 22.90 -4.03 1.43
C ASN A 341 22.15 -4.05 2.76
N ILE A 342 22.37 -3.05 3.60
CA ILE A 342 21.85 -3.03 4.97
C ILE A 342 20.91 -1.85 5.15
N PHE A 343 19.70 -2.17 5.56
CA PHE A 343 18.68 -1.21 5.95
C PHE A 343 18.67 -1.08 7.47
N HIS A 344 18.81 0.16 7.98
CA HIS A 344 19.01 0.39 9.42
C HIS A 344 18.16 1.55 9.95
N LYS A 345 17.79 1.45 11.24
CA LYS A 345 16.83 2.35 11.89
C LYS A 345 17.35 3.77 12.12
N VAL A 346 18.64 3.91 12.44
CA VAL A 346 19.30 5.22 12.64
C VAL A 346 19.91 5.71 11.33
N SER A 347 20.31 6.99 11.26
CA SER A 347 21.03 7.50 10.09
C SER A 347 22.39 6.81 9.94
N SER A 348 22.92 6.73 8.71
CA SER A 348 24.20 6.13 8.34
C SER A 348 25.35 6.74 9.14
N ASP A 349 25.29 8.05 9.39
CA ASP A 349 26.24 8.80 10.21
C ASP A 349 26.34 8.30 11.66
N ALA A 350 25.31 7.60 12.14
CA ALA A 350 25.20 7.07 13.50
C ALA A 350 25.07 5.53 13.52
N PHE A 351 25.17 4.87 12.35
CA PHE A 351 25.05 3.43 12.23
C PHE A 351 26.43 2.79 12.22
N ASN A 352 26.68 1.92 13.20
CA ASN A 352 27.92 1.16 13.30
C ASN A 352 27.60 -0.30 13.15
N LEU A 353 28.24 -0.93 12.16
CA LEU A 353 28.19 -2.37 11.91
C LEU A 353 29.52 -2.98 12.32
N THR A 354 29.45 -4.06 13.10
CA THR A 354 30.60 -4.86 13.50
C THR A 354 30.51 -6.27 12.93
N LEU A 355 31.67 -6.80 12.58
CA LEU A 355 31.89 -8.16 12.11
C LEU A 355 32.85 -8.84 13.09
N ASN A 356 32.40 -9.88 13.79
CA ASN A 356 33.22 -10.64 14.74
C ASN A 356 34.10 -9.76 15.67
N ASN A 357 33.54 -8.64 16.17
CA ASN A 357 34.18 -7.60 17.00
C ASN A 357 35.04 -6.51 16.30
N GLY A 358 35.18 -6.53 14.96
CA GLY A 358 35.81 -5.46 14.17
C GLY A 358 34.80 -4.55 13.48
N TYR A 359 35.10 -3.27 13.25
CA TYR A 359 34.19 -2.35 12.55
C TYR A 359 34.26 -2.51 11.03
N LEU A 360 33.11 -2.50 10.37
CA LEU A 360 33.02 -2.44 8.90
C LEU A 360 32.84 -1.00 8.42
N THR A 361 33.60 -0.62 7.40
CA THR A 361 33.43 0.68 6.71
C THR A 361 32.56 0.51 5.47
N PRO A 362 31.53 1.34 5.27
CA PRO A 362 30.69 1.25 4.08
C PRO A 362 31.49 1.60 2.83
N GLU A 363 31.06 1.07 1.68
CA GLU A 363 31.60 1.48 0.38
C GLU A 363 31.33 2.98 0.18
N ASN A 364 32.40 3.78 0.02
CA ASN A 364 32.29 5.20 -0.32
C ASN A 364 31.72 5.35 -1.73
N LYS A 365 30.40 5.48 -1.87
CA LYS A 365 29.78 5.99 -3.09
C LYS A 365 29.44 7.46 -2.91
N LYS A 366 30.15 8.31 -3.64
CA LYS A 366 29.90 9.77 -3.74
C LYS A 366 28.55 10.14 -4.39
N ASP A 367 27.76 9.17 -4.87
CA ASP A 367 26.66 9.46 -5.81
C ASP A 367 25.22 9.20 -5.28
N PHE A 368 25.03 8.75 -4.04
CA PHE A 368 23.69 8.68 -3.42
C PHE A 368 23.64 9.52 -2.14
N THR A 369 23.72 10.85 -2.30
CA THR A 369 23.80 11.83 -1.21
C THR A 369 22.56 11.94 -0.30
N THR A 370 21.52 11.11 -0.47
CA THR A 370 20.21 11.35 0.17
C THR A 370 19.61 10.19 0.97
N ASN A 371 20.10 8.94 0.88
CA ASN A 371 19.54 7.83 1.67
C ASN A 371 20.36 7.53 2.93
N LYS A 372 20.05 8.25 4.01
CA LYS A 372 20.70 8.06 5.32
C LYS A 372 20.33 6.74 6.02
N HIS A 373 19.46 5.88 5.49
CA HIS A 373 19.00 4.68 6.20
C HIS A 373 19.40 3.36 5.52
N ASN A 374 20.29 3.45 4.53
CA ASN A 374 20.83 2.31 3.81
C ASN A 374 22.35 2.45 3.72
N SER A 375 23.08 1.36 3.94
CA SER A 375 24.53 1.28 3.79
C SER A 375 24.90 0.03 2.97
N SER A 376 25.86 0.17 2.06
CA SER A 376 26.42 -0.94 1.28
C SER A 376 27.81 -1.27 1.77
N TYR A 377 28.12 -2.55 1.93
CA TYR A 377 29.43 -3.04 2.30
C TYR A 377 29.86 -4.14 1.32
N LEU A 378 31.16 -4.21 1.06
CA LEU A 378 31.77 -5.28 0.27
C LEU A 378 32.68 -6.09 1.19
N LEU A 379 32.32 -7.34 1.42
CA LEU A 379 33.20 -8.28 2.13
C LEU A 379 34.15 -8.91 1.11
N SER A 380 35.44 -9.04 1.46
CA SER A 380 36.45 -9.69 0.62
C SER A 380 37.28 -10.74 1.38
N LYS A 381 37.70 -11.78 0.64
CA LYS A 381 38.31 -12.98 1.21
C LYS A 381 39.64 -12.76 1.91
N GLU A 382 40.33 -11.69 1.54
CA GLU A 382 41.67 -11.35 2.02
C GLU A 382 41.67 -10.64 3.39
N LYS A 383 40.52 -10.17 3.89
CA LYS A 383 40.46 -9.38 5.14
C LYS A 383 39.48 -9.89 6.21
N GLU A 384 38.36 -10.48 5.79
CA GLU A 384 37.22 -10.67 6.70
C GLU A 384 36.64 -12.10 6.67
N LEU A 385 37.04 -12.92 5.70
CA LEU A 385 36.43 -14.24 5.42
C LEU A 385 37.25 -15.44 5.91
N GLU A 386 38.38 -15.23 6.60
CA GLU A 386 39.09 -16.30 7.32
C GLU A 386 38.31 -16.78 8.57
N LEU A 387 37.33 -15.99 9.02
CA LEU A 387 36.50 -16.28 10.19
C LEU A 387 35.18 -16.93 9.75
N LEU A 388 35.13 -18.26 9.65
CA LEU A 388 33.87 -18.98 9.51
C LEU A 388 33.40 -19.48 10.88
N PRO A 389 32.16 -19.16 11.32
CA PRO A 389 31.11 -18.35 10.68
C PRO A 389 31.16 -16.84 11.05
N ILE A 390 30.64 -15.98 10.16
CA ILE A 390 30.63 -14.51 10.35
C ILE A 390 29.34 -14.05 11.05
N GLN A 391 29.49 -13.34 12.17
CA GLN A 391 28.40 -12.74 12.92
C GLN A 391 28.36 -11.22 12.70
N LEU A 392 27.18 -10.71 12.33
CA LEU A 392 26.92 -9.27 12.21
C LEU A 392 26.28 -8.75 13.49
N GLU A 393 26.84 -7.68 14.02
CA GLU A 393 26.26 -6.92 15.13
C GLU A 393 26.18 -5.44 14.77
N ALA A 394 25.23 -4.72 15.37
CA ALA A 394 25.11 -3.30 15.16
C ALA A 394 24.57 -2.58 16.39
N ASN A 395 24.85 -1.29 16.46
CA ASN A 395 24.31 -0.41 17.51
C ASN A 395 22.83 -0.05 17.30
N SER A 396 22.18 -0.58 16.25
CA SER A 396 20.79 -0.31 15.93
C SER A 396 20.14 -1.47 15.19
N LYS A 397 18.81 -1.47 15.17
CA LYS A 397 18.03 -2.47 14.44
C LYS A 397 18.34 -2.40 12.94
N PHE A 398 18.63 -3.55 12.34
CA PHE A 398 18.93 -3.64 10.91
C PHE A 398 18.39 -4.91 10.25
N VAL A 399 18.33 -4.85 8.93
CA VAL A 399 18.11 -5.99 8.04
C VAL A 399 19.13 -5.91 6.90
N ALA A 400 19.88 -6.98 6.70
CA ALA A 400 20.91 -7.10 5.69
C ALA A 400 20.49 -8.10 4.61
N PHE A 401 20.63 -7.69 3.34
CA PHE A 401 20.55 -8.55 2.17
C PHE A 401 21.96 -8.80 1.67
N ILE A 402 22.41 -10.04 1.75
CA ILE A 402 23.75 -10.47 1.38
C ILE A 402 23.68 -11.12 0.00
N HIS A 403 24.07 -10.37 -1.03
CA HIS A 403 24.07 -10.84 -2.41
C HIS A 403 25.39 -11.50 -2.78
N GLN A 404 25.28 -12.69 -3.36
CA GLN A 404 26.41 -13.51 -3.78
C GLN A 404 26.16 -14.00 -5.21
N PRO A 405 26.62 -13.26 -6.24
CA PRO A 405 26.12 -13.41 -7.61
C PRO A 405 26.49 -14.73 -8.29
N ASN A 406 27.57 -15.40 -7.86
CA ASN A 406 28.13 -16.58 -8.52
C ASN A 406 27.85 -17.90 -7.79
N GLY A 407 26.94 -17.92 -6.81
CA GLY A 407 26.60 -19.15 -6.08
C GLY A 407 25.20 -19.70 -6.36
N PRO A 408 24.79 -20.71 -5.58
CA PRO A 408 23.51 -21.39 -5.75
C PRO A 408 22.32 -20.43 -5.76
N LYS A 409 21.26 -20.77 -6.48
CA LYS A 409 20.01 -20.00 -6.48
C LYS A 409 18.90 -20.85 -5.89
N MET A 410 18.19 -20.30 -4.91
CA MET A 410 16.99 -20.92 -4.36
C MET A 410 15.77 -20.41 -5.12
N THR A 411 14.91 -21.33 -5.52
CA THR A 411 13.66 -20.99 -6.18
C THR A 411 12.48 -21.52 -5.39
N TYR A 412 11.44 -20.71 -5.26
CA TYR A 412 10.16 -21.06 -4.66
C TYR A 412 9.02 -20.95 -5.68
N GLU A 413 8.09 -21.90 -5.63
CA GLU A 413 6.84 -21.87 -6.38
C GLU A 413 5.67 -22.41 -5.55
N ALA A 414 4.52 -21.74 -5.59
CA ALA A 414 3.28 -22.21 -5.00
C ALA A 414 2.38 -22.85 -6.07
N LEU A 415 2.21 -24.18 -6.03
CA LEU A 415 1.34 -24.91 -6.95
C LEU A 415 -0.05 -25.11 -6.33
N GLU A 416 -0.93 -24.12 -6.49
CA GLU A 416 -2.25 -24.13 -5.85
C GLU A 416 -3.10 -25.36 -6.20
N LYS A 417 -3.08 -25.78 -7.46
CA LYS A 417 -3.83 -26.96 -7.93
C LYS A 417 -3.40 -28.24 -7.23
N ASN A 418 -2.11 -28.33 -6.88
CA ASN A 418 -1.51 -29.52 -6.29
C ASN A 418 -1.38 -29.39 -4.77
N LYS A 419 -1.89 -28.30 -4.18
CA LYS A 419 -1.76 -27.96 -2.75
C LYS A 419 -0.33 -28.18 -2.23
N ASN A 420 0.65 -27.76 -3.02
CA ASN A 420 2.05 -28.01 -2.71
C ASN A 420 2.88 -26.76 -2.93
N LEU A 421 3.79 -26.50 -2.00
CA LEU A 421 4.87 -25.55 -2.19
C LEU A 421 6.11 -26.31 -2.64
N ILE A 422 6.81 -25.79 -3.65
CA ILE A 422 8.01 -26.39 -4.19
C ILE A 422 9.18 -25.44 -3.99
N VAL A 423 10.28 -25.98 -3.45
CA VAL A 423 11.58 -25.32 -3.40
C VAL A 423 12.59 -26.13 -4.19
N SER A 424 13.40 -25.45 -4.99
CA SER A 424 14.47 -26.07 -5.79
C SER A 424 15.73 -25.23 -5.74
N PHE A 425 16.87 -25.88 -5.96
CA PHE A 425 18.18 -25.21 -6.01
C PHE A 425 18.79 -25.39 -7.39
N GLN A 426 19.39 -24.31 -7.89
CA GLN A 426 20.12 -24.27 -9.15
C GLN A 426 21.56 -23.82 -8.87
N ASP A 427 22.46 -24.04 -9.82
CA ASP A 427 23.85 -23.58 -9.75
C ASP A 427 24.62 -24.11 -8.51
N THR A 428 24.30 -25.33 -8.08
CA THR A 428 25.00 -26.05 -7.00
C THR A 428 25.44 -27.43 -7.45
N LYS A 429 26.59 -27.89 -6.93
CA LYS A 429 27.10 -29.27 -7.10
C LYS A 429 26.94 -30.11 -5.84
N ALA A 430 26.43 -29.53 -4.75
CA ALA A 430 26.21 -30.24 -3.51
C ALA A 430 25.01 -31.19 -3.64
N ASP A 431 25.06 -32.29 -2.90
CA ASP A 431 23.96 -33.26 -2.84
C ASP A 431 22.74 -32.61 -2.19
N LEU A 432 21.63 -32.49 -2.92
CA LEU A 432 20.43 -31.85 -2.40
C LEU A 432 19.87 -32.58 -1.17
N ALA A 433 20.14 -33.87 -0.99
CA ALA A 433 19.69 -34.61 0.19
C ALA A 433 20.29 -34.11 1.51
N THR A 434 21.38 -33.34 1.47
CA THR A 434 22.05 -32.80 2.67
C THR A 434 21.57 -31.40 3.05
N PHE A 435 20.57 -30.84 2.35
CA PHE A 435 20.14 -29.46 2.57
C PHE A 435 18.98 -29.44 3.56
N ASP A 436 19.01 -28.47 4.46
CA ASP A 436 17.89 -28.16 5.35
C ASP A 436 17.07 -27.01 4.77
N VAL A 437 15.81 -27.29 4.42
CA VAL A 437 14.88 -26.29 3.90
C VAL A 437 13.76 -26.07 4.89
N ASN A 438 13.75 -24.89 5.52
CA ASN A 438 12.78 -24.51 6.53
C ASN A 438 12.06 -23.22 6.13
N ALA A 439 10.83 -23.08 6.60
CA ALA A 439 10.00 -21.92 6.39
C ALA A 439 9.39 -21.44 7.69
N ILE A 440 9.32 -20.12 7.87
CA ILE A 440 8.42 -19.51 8.84
C ILE A 440 7.19 -19.03 8.08
N ILE A 441 6.03 -19.61 8.41
CA ILE A 441 4.75 -19.33 7.74
C ILE A 441 3.79 -18.67 8.73
N THR A 442 3.14 -17.59 8.29
CA THR A 442 2.15 -16.84 9.08
C THR A 442 0.91 -16.58 8.23
N LYS A 443 -0.28 -16.89 8.77
CA LYS A 443 -1.53 -16.43 8.14
C LYS A 443 -1.69 -14.94 8.39
N THR A 444 -1.77 -14.14 7.34
CA THR A 444 -1.80 -12.67 7.44
C THR A 444 -3.18 -12.09 7.24
N SER A 445 -4.01 -12.73 6.42
CA SER A 445 -5.41 -12.34 6.21
C SER A 445 -6.28 -13.49 5.74
N ASP A 446 -7.60 -13.28 5.75
CA ASP A 446 -8.50 -14.06 4.91
C ASP A 446 -8.37 -13.67 3.42
N LEU A 447 -9.11 -14.36 2.55
CA LEU A 447 -9.10 -14.11 1.10
C LEU A 447 -9.73 -12.77 0.69
N TYR A 448 -10.47 -12.10 1.58
CA TYR A 448 -11.01 -10.76 1.37
C TYR A 448 -10.08 -9.66 1.93
N GLY A 449 -8.89 -10.04 2.40
CA GLY A 449 -7.88 -9.12 2.92
C GLY A 449 -8.15 -8.64 4.34
N ASN A 450 -9.11 -9.24 5.06
CA ASN A 450 -9.32 -8.94 6.48
C ASN A 450 -8.17 -9.55 7.28
N LYS A 451 -7.47 -8.72 8.05
CA LYS A 451 -6.31 -9.17 8.82
C LYS A 451 -6.72 -10.19 9.87
N VAL A 452 -5.87 -11.20 10.03
CA VAL A 452 -5.96 -12.18 11.12
C VAL A 452 -4.70 -12.06 11.99
N ASN A 453 -4.83 -12.38 13.27
CA ASN A 453 -3.71 -12.39 14.20
C ASN A 453 -3.36 -13.85 14.51
N ASP A 454 -2.63 -14.48 13.60
CA ASP A 454 -2.16 -15.86 13.79
C ASP A 454 -0.68 -15.88 14.18
N ALA A 455 -0.29 -16.93 14.90
CA ALA A 455 1.09 -17.19 15.24
C ALA A 455 1.90 -17.63 14.01
N SER A 456 3.16 -17.21 13.95
CA SER A 456 4.12 -17.75 13.00
C SER A 456 4.56 -19.15 13.44
N ASN A 457 4.58 -20.10 12.51
CA ASN A 457 5.02 -21.47 12.77
C ASN A 457 6.17 -21.85 11.84
N VAL A 458 7.05 -22.73 12.32
CA VAL A 458 8.17 -23.26 11.53
C VAL A 458 7.73 -24.56 10.85
N TYR A 459 8.01 -24.68 9.57
CA TYR A 459 7.73 -25.87 8.76
C TYR A 459 8.99 -26.30 8.03
N SER A 460 9.27 -27.60 8.00
CA SER A 460 10.35 -28.18 7.22
C SER A 460 9.81 -28.75 5.92
N PHE A 461 10.54 -28.55 4.83
CA PHE A 461 10.19 -29.13 3.53
C PHE A 461 10.82 -30.52 3.40
N THR A 462 10.12 -31.44 2.76
CA THR A 462 10.60 -32.80 2.51
C THR A 462 11.30 -32.90 1.16
N TYR A 463 12.52 -33.40 1.13
CA TYR A 463 13.26 -33.67 -0.09
C TYR A 463 12.66 -34.87 -0.85
N ASN A 464 12.48 -34.71 -2.15
CA ASN A 464 12.07 -35.76 -3.06
C ASN A 464 13.18 -36.02 -4.08
N SER A 465 13.81 -37.20 -3.99
CA SER A 465 14.93 -37.61 -4.84
C SER A 465 14.55 -37.90 -6.30
N VAL A 466 13.27 -38.13 -6.59
CA VAL A 466 12.80 -38.38 -7.96
C VAL A 466 12.69 -37.05 -8.72
N THR A 467 12.19 -36.01 -8.06
CA THR A 467 11.96 -34.68 -8.66
C THR A 467 13.08 -33.69 -8.37
N ASN A 468 14.06 -34.05 -7.53
CA ASN A 468 15.15 -33.20 -7.05
C ASN A 468 14.65 -31.85 -6.51
N ASN A 469 13.58 -31.89 -5.71
CA ASN A 469 12.99 -30.71 -5.10
C ASN A 469 12.53 -30.98 -3.67
N PHE A 470 12.24 -29.90 -2.98
CA PHE A 470 11.73 -29.86 -1.63
C PHE A 470 10.26 -29.49 -1.69
N THR A 471 9.42 -30.20 -0.93
CA THR A 471 7.98 -30.00 -0.96
C THR A 471 7.39 -29.81 0.43
N LEU A 472 6.34 -28.99 0.51
CA LEU A 472 5.48 -28.85 1.68
C LEU A 472 4.02 -28.93 1.22
N ASP A 473 3.28 -29.90 1.76
CA ASP A 473 1.85 -30.04 1.54
C ASP A 473 1.09 -28.94 2.29
N THR A 474 0.23 -28.23 1.58
CA THR A 474 -0.62 -27.17 2.13
C THR A 474 -2.07 -27.62 2.33
N SER A 475 -2.37 -28.90 2.15
CA SER A 475 -3.72 -29.45 2.27
C SER A 475 -4.38 -29.28 3.64
N SER A 476 -3.58 -29.22 4.70
CA SER A 476 -4.03 -29.03 6.09
C SER A 476 -4.16 -27.56 6.50
N PHE A 477 -3.78 -26.61 5.63
CA PHE A 477 -3.89 -25.20 5.94
C PHE A 477 -5.33 -24.72 5.74
N ASP A 478 -5.81 -23.88 6.64
CA ASP A 478 -7.12 -23.24 6.49
C ASP A 478 -7.15 -22.27 5.29
N ASN A 479 -8.36 -21.94 4.83
CA ASN A 479 -8.51 -20.89 3.82
C ASN A 479 -7.92 -19.56 4.31
N GLY A 480 -7.13 -18.90 3.46
CA GLY A 480 -6.52 -17.61 3.77
C GLY A 480 -5.28 -17.30 2.94
N VAL A 481 -4.59 -16.26 3.38
CA VAL A 481 -3.42 -15.66 2.76
C VAL A 481 -2.24 -15.81 3.72
N TYR A 482 -1.15 -16.39 3.24
CA TYR A 482 -0.01 -16.78 4.07
C TYR A 482 1.26 -16.11 3.58
N SER A 483 2.00 -15.45 4.48
CA SER A 483 3.36 -15.03 4.20
C SER A 483 4.34 -16.14 4.52
N ILE A 484 5.44 -16.22 3.77
CA ILE A 484 6.49 -17.21 3.98
C ILE A 484 7.88 -16.54 3.96
N HIS A 485 8.68 -16.86 4.97
CA HIS A 485 10.12 -16.62 4.97
C HIS A 485 10.83 -17.97 4.90
N LEU A 486 11.41 -18.27 3.74
CA LEU A 486 12.12 -19.51 3.43
C LEU A 486 13.61 -19.36 3.67
N THR A 487 14.22 -20.38 4.26
CA THR A 487 15.66 -20.52 4.43
C THR A 487 16.10 -21.89 3.95
N GLY A 488 17.04 -21.91 3.00
CA GLY A 488 17.75 -23.10 2.53
C GLY A 488 19.18 -23.08 3.03
N THR A 489 19.55 -24.02 3.88
CA THR A 489 20.85 -24.10 4.53
C THR A 489 21.63 -25.33 4.08
N HIS A 490 22.91 -25.12 3.79
CA HIS A 490 23.89 -26.17 3.55
C HIS A 490 25.23 -25.71 4.15
N SER A 491 26.21 -26.61 4.33
CA SER A 491 27.54 -26.24 4.83
C SER A 491 28.23 -25.19 3.97
N ASP A 492 27.94 -25.20 2.67
CA ASP A 492 28.64 -24.41 1.66
C ASP A 492 27.92 -23.10 1.30
N PHE A 493 26.67 -22.89 1.74
CA PHE A 493 25.91 -21.67 1.45
C PHE A 493 24.62 -21.56 2.29
N ASN A 494 24.06 -20.36 2.36
CA ASN A 494 22.71 -20.10 2.89
C ASN A 494 21.91 -19.22 1.91
N ARG A 495 20.62 -19.51 1.72
CA ARG A 495 19.69 -18.70 0.93
C ARG A 495 18.44 -18.38 1.71
N SER A 496 17.98 -17.15 1.57
CA SER A 496 16.71 -16.69 2.14
C SER A 496 15.79 -16.19 1.04
N LEU A 497 14.48 -16.39 1.18
CA LEU A 497 13.48 -15.91 0.23
C LEU A 497 12.23 -15.48 1.00
N VAL A 498 11.64 -14.36 0.59
CA VAL A 498 10.34 -13.91 1.09
C VAL A 498 9.31 -14.01 -0.02
N SER A 499 8.16 -14.58 0.29
CA SER A 499 7.01 -14.64 -0.62
C SER A 499 5.73 -14.93 0.18
N GLY A 500 4.77 -15.60 -0.43
CA GLY A 500 3.60 -16.16 0.22
C GLY A 500 2.85 -17.14 -0.67
N PHE A 501 1.69 -17.56 -0.21
CA PHE A 501 0.74 -18.38 -0.96
C PHE A 501 -0.67 -18.13 -0.45
N THR A 502 -1.66 -18.66 -1.17
CA THR A 502 -3.06 -18.59 -0.79
C THR A 502 -3.66 -19.99 -0.74
N VAL A 503 -4.63 -20.17 0.13
CA VAL A 503 -5.40 -21.41 0.27
C VAL A 503 -6.88 -21.07 0.14
N GLY A 504 -7.56 -21.76 -0.78
CA GLY A 504 -8.95 -21.50 -1.14
C GLY A 504 -9.10 -20.45 -2.25
N ASN A 505 -10.35 -20.17 -2.62
CA ASN A 505 -10.72 -19.22 -3.65
C ASN A 505 -11.78 -18.25 -3.10
N ILE A 506 -11.82 -17.03 -3.64
CA ILE A 506 -12.97 -16.14 -3.39
C ILE A 506 -14.19 -16.76 -4.07
N SER A 507 -15.21 -17.09 -3.29
CA SER A 507 -16.55 -17.40 -3.80
C SER A 507 -17.32 -16.12 -4.12
N ASP A 508 -18.26 -16.17 -5.07
CA ASP A 508 -19.21 -15.08 -5.43
C ASP A 508 -20.13 -14.60 -4.29
N MET A 509 -19.83 -14.96 -3.04
CA MET A 509 -20.60 -14.50 -1.89
C MET A 509 -20.49 -12.99 -1.70
N PRO A 510 -21.60 -12.32 -1.34
CA PRO A 510 -21.63 -10.89 -1.14
C PRO A 510 -20.69 -10.48 0.00
N ILE A 511 -19.74 -9.59 -0.32
CA ILE A 511 -18.86 -8.93 0.64
C ILE A 511 -19.73 -8.32 1.74
N LYS A 512 -19.50 -8.72 3.00
CA LYS A 512 -20.29 -8.31 4.17
C LYS A 512 -20.58 -6.80 4.18
N ALA A 513 -21.78 -6.45 4.65
CA ALA A 513 -22.15 -5.06 4.91
C ALA A 513 -21.13 -4.43 5.88
N LEU A 514 -20.51 -3.33 5.47
CA LEU A 514 -19.62 -2.56 6.34
C LEU A 514 -20.48 -1.58 7.12
N SER A 515 -20.29 -1.53 8.43
CA SER A 515 -20.81 -0.46 9.28
C SER A 515 -19.81 0.70 9.24
N THR A 516 -20.16 1.80 8.59
CA THR A 516 -19.36 3.03 8.59
C THR A 516 -19.37 3.60 10.02
N PRO A 517 -18.21 3.87 10.66
CA PRO A 517 -18.20 4.46 12.00
C PRO A 517 -18.89 5.82 12.00
N GLU A 518 -19.94 5.98 12.80
CA GLU A 518 -20.66 7.25 12.90
C GLU A 518 -19.84 8.30 13.69
N GLU A 519 -19.31 9.29 12.96
CA GLU A 519 -18.90 10.59 13.50
C GLU A 519 -20.17 11.28 14.02
N SER A 520 -20.29 11.37 15.35
CA SER A 520 -21.46 11.95 15.97
C SER A 520 -21.44 13.47 15.76
N THR A 521 -22.55 14.03 15.29
CA THR A 521 -22.77 15.47 15.15
C THR A 521 -22.62 16.25 16.47
N GLN A 522 -22.71 15.55 17.60
CA GLN A 522 -22.48 16.08 18.96
C GLN A 522 -21.17 15.54 19.55
N PHE A 523 -20.04 16.13 19.14
CA PHE A 523 -18.73 15.89 19.74
C PHE A 523 -18.37 17.02 20.71
N SER A 524 -18.20 16.69 21.99
CA SER A 524 -18.09 17.64 23.10
C SER A 524 -16.71 18.27 23.28
N ALA A 525 -15.68 17.79 22.59
CA ALA A 525 -14.34 18.35 22.70
C ALA A 525 -14.01 19.33 21.56
N LYS A 526 -13.27 20.38 21.91
CA LYS A 526 -12.69 21.38 21.01
C LYS A 526 -11.21 21.55 21.33
N LEU A 527 -10.43 21.95 20.33
CA LEU A 527 -9.07 22.44 20.60
C LEU A 527 -9.13 23.87 21.11
N LYS A 528 -8.32 24.21 22.11
CA LYS A 528 -8.14 25.60 22.57
C LYS A 528 -7.49 26.46 21.50
N SER A 529 -6.55 25.87 20.75
CA SER A 529 -5.87 26.50 19.63
C SER A 529 -5.49 25.45 18.60
N ASN A 530 -5.54 25.84 17.32
CA ASN A 530 -4.97 25.07 16.22
C ASN A 530 -3.49 25.42 15.99
N PHE A 531 -2.93 26.41 16.69
CA PHE A 531 -1.49 26.70 16.72
C PHE A 531 -0.93 26.26 18.06
N ILE A 532 0.02 25.34 18.04
CA ILE A 532 0.61 24.76 19.23
C ILE A 532 2.13 24.96 19.22
N LYS A 533 2.69 25.28 20.38
CA LYS A 533 4.13 25.18 20.63
C LYS A 533 4.36 23.88 21.36
N ASP A 534 4.43 23.86 22.68
CA ASP A 534 4.91 22.67 23.40
C ASP A 534 3.81 21.64 23.68
N HIS A 535 2.54 22.04 23.56
CA HIS A 535 1.42 21.18 23.94
C HIS A 535 0.16 21.42 23.12
N LEU A 536 -0.61 20.36 22.96
CA LEU A 536 -1.99 20.40 22.49
C LEU A 536 -2.93 20.50 23.70
N GLU A 537 -3.82 21.48 23.71
CA GLU A 537 -4.84 21.63 24.74
C GLU A 537 -6.24 21.40 24.17
N ILE A 538 -6.94 20.43 24.73
CA ILE A 538 -8.28 19.99 24.35
C ILE A 538 -9.22 20.37 25.49
N VAL A 539 -10.27 21.12 25.18
CA VAL A 539 -11.31 21.51 26.12
C VAL A 539 -12.52 20.60 25.86
N ASN A 540 -12.92 19.81 26.86
CA ASN A 540 -14.08 18.92 26.77
C ASN A 540 -15.24 19.51 27.57
N THR A 541 -16.37 19.76 26.92
CA THR A 541 -17.56 20.34 27.56
C THR A 541 -18.46 19.29 28.23
N SER A 542 -18.15 17.99 28.11
CA SER A 542 -18.89 16.92 28.77
C SER A 542 -18.07 16.31 29.90
N ALA A 543 -18.41 16.71 31.13
CA ALA A 543 -17.70 16.34 32.34
C ALA A 543 -18.01 14.90 32.81
N LYS A 544 -16.97 14.26 33.36
CA LYS A 544 -16.88 12.99 34.10
C LYS A 544 -16.58 11.70 33.32
N ASN A 545 -15.51 11.02 33.76
CA ASN A 545 -15.09 9.64 33.49
C ASN A 545 -15.06 9.19 32.02
N ASN A 546 -14.53 10.04 31.13
CA ASN A 546 -14.42 9.68 29.73
C ASN A 546 -13.00 9.19 29.42
N GLN A 547 -12.90 8.05 28.74
CA GLN A 547 -11.66 7.62 28.11
C GLN A 547 -11.40 8.53 26.91
N VAL A 548 -10.32 9.30 26.97
CA VAL A 548 -9.89 10.19 25.88
C VAL A 548 -8.67 9.56 25.22
N ILE A 549 -8.81 9.23 23.94
CA ILE A 549 -7.71 8.77 23.09
C ILE A 549 -7.40 9.88 22.10
N VAL A 550 -6.14 10.29 22.03
CA VAL A 550 -5.67 11.30 21.09
C VAL A 550 -4.56 10.73 20.25
N GLU A 551 -4.76 10.83 18.94
CA GLU A 551 -3.84 10.34 17.93
C GLU A 551 -3.47 11.52 17.04
N ILE A 552 -2.21 11.92 17.02
CA ILE A 552 -1.73 12.96 16.11
C ILE A 552 -1.10 12.28 14.92
N TYR A 553 -1.46 12.75 13.74
CA TYR A 553 -0.97 12.29 12.46
C TYR A 553 -0.27 13.41 11.69
N ASN A 554 0.77 13.10 10.94
CA ASN A 554 1.32 14.06 9.97
C ASN A 554 0.41 14.16 8.72
N LEU A 555 0.79 14.99 7.73
CA LEU A 555 0.03 15.14 6.49
C LEU A 555 -0.01 13.88 5.60
N ASN A 556 0.90 12.95 5.81
CA ASN A 556 0.87 11.63 5.17
C ASN A 556 -0.03 10.66 5.96
N GLY A 557 -0.67 11.19 7.00
CA GLY A 557 -1.54 10.52 7.95
C GLY A 557 -0.88 9.35 8.68
N GLN A 558 0.43 9.43 8.90
CA GLN A 558 1.20 8.62 9.83
C GLN A 558 0.86 9.01 11.26
N ARG A 559 0.56 8.07 12.16
CA ARG A 559 0.42 8.41 13.57
C ARG A 559 1.79 8.72 14.18
N VAL A 560 2.04 9.98 14.46
CA VAL A 560 3.29 10.48 15.07
C VAL A 560 3.20 10.59 16.59
N LEU A 561 1.98 10.64 17.14
CA LEU A 561 1.76 10.66 18.58
C LEU A 561 0.49 9.89 18.93
N TYR A 562 0.54 9.14 20.03
CA TYR A 562 -0.61 8.47 20.64
C TYR A 562 -0.62 8.75 22.13
N ASN A 563 -1.77 9.14 22.66
CA ASN A 563 -1.99 9.28 24.10
C ASN A 563 -3.37 8.74 24.46
N GLN A 564 -3.46 7.99 25.55
CA GLN A 564 -4.72 7.50 26.10
C GLN A 564 -4.75 7.83 27.58
N SER A 565 -5.84 8.44 28.05
CA SER A 565 -6.03 8.70 29.47
C SER A 565 -7.51 8.62 29.87
N ILE A 566 -7.76 8.26 31.13
CA ILE A 566 -9.07 8.35 31.76
C ILE A 566 -9.01 9.57 32.68
N ARG A 567 -9.86 10.58 32.45
CA ARG A 567 -9.79 11.84 33.18
C ARG A 567 -11.19 12.35 33.55
N THR A 568 -11.24 13.07 34.67
CA THR A 568 -12.40 13.79 35.20
C THR A 568 -12.42 15.27 34.82
N ASP A 569 -11.32 15.79 34.28
CA ASP A 569 -11.08 17.23 34.12
C ASP A 569 -11.67 17.78 32.81
N SER A 570 -12.02 19.06 32.81
CA SER A 570 -12.61 19.77 31.66
C SER A 570 -11.60 20.17 30.59
N SER A 571 -10.30 20.09 30.88
CA SER A 571 -9.22 20.35 29.94
C SER A 571 -8.17 19.26 29.97
N TYR A 572 -7.60 18.98 28.80
CA TYR A 572 -6.65 17.90 28.59
C TYR A 572 -5.45 18.40 27.78
N ARG A 573 -4.26 18.26 28.34
CA ARG A 573 -3.01 18.78 27.78
C ARG A 573 -2.07 17.63 27.42
N ILE A 574 -1.57 17.65 26.19
CA ILE A 574 -0.67 16.62 25.66
C ILE A 574 0.63 17.31 25.24
N SER A 575 1.77 16.87 25.76
CA SER A 575 3.08 17.32 25.27
C SER A 575 3.24 16.95 23.80
N THR A 576 3.76 17.89 23.02
CA THR A 576 4.03 17.75 21.58
C THR A 576 5.49 18.05 21.27
N ASP A 577 6.38 17.89 22.25
CA ASP A 577 7.80 18.23 22.13
C ASP A 577 8.51 17.35 21.10
N LYS A 578 8.00 16.14 20.87
CA LYS A 578 8.49 15.22 19.84
C LYS A 578 8.03 15.57 18.42
N LEU A 579 7.11 16.52 18.26
CA LEU A 579 6.66 16.97 16.95
C LEU A 579 7.59 18.05 16.42
N GLN A 580 8.09 17.86 15.21
CA GLN A 580 8.79 18.91 14.47
C GLN A 580 7.81 20.00 14.04
N ARG A 581 8.33 21.20 13.75
CA ARG A 581 7.54 22.29 13.15
C ARG A 581 6.84 21.80 11.89
N GLY A 582 5.54 22.08 11.79
CA GLY A 582 4.78 21.63 10.64
C GLY A 582 3.30 21.42 10.90
N LEU A 583 2.63 20.86 9.91
CA LEU A 583 1.19 20.67 9.92
C LEU A 583 0.81 19.23 10.30
N TYR A 584 -0.15 19.09 11.21
CA TYR A 584 -0.61 17.80 11.72
C TYR A 584 -2.14 17.74 11.81
N LEU A 585 -2.64 16.51 11.89
CA LEU A 585 -4.03 16.13 12.06
C LEU A 585 -4.20 15.44 13.39
N VAL A 586 -5.13 15.91 14.23
CA VAL A 586 -5.40 15.30 15.54
C VAL A 586 -6.72 14.57 15.46
N LYS A 587 -6.75 13.27 15.69
CA LYS A 587 -7.98 12.52 15.93
C LYS A 587 -8.19 12.37 17.43
N ILE A 588 -9.31 12.84 17.93
CA ILE A 588 -9.73 12.70 19.32
C ILE A 588 -10.88 11.71 19.38
N THR A 589 -10.77 10.72 20.25
CA THR A 589 -11.84 9.75 20.55
C THR A 589 -12.27 9.91 21.99
N ILE A 590 -13.59 10.08 22.21
CA ILE A 590 -14.22 10.19 23.53
C ILE A 590 -15.46 9.30 23.50
N ASN A 591 -15.52 8.29 24.38
CA ASN A 591 -16.65 7.33 24.48
C ASN A 591 -17.07 6.76 23.11
N ALA A 592 -16.10 6.20 22.38
CA ALA A 592 -16.24 5.66 21.02
C ALA A 592 -16.58 6.68 19.90
N LYS A 593 -16.96 7.92 20.23
CA LYS A 593 -17.13 9.00 19.25
C LYS A 593 -15.77 9.56 18.85
N LYS A 594 -15.58 9.82 17.56
CA LYS A 594 -14.32 10.34 17.01
C LYS A 594 -14.53 11.71 16.38
N LYS A 595 -13.52 12.58 16.41
CA LYS A 595 -13.47 13.81 15.61
C LYS A 595 -12.04 14.17 15.28
N SER A 596 -11.83 14.72 14.09
CA SER A 596 -10.51 15.16 13.64
C SER A 596 -10.37 16.69 13.63
N PHE A 597 -9.19 17.17 13.99
CA PHE A 597 -8.81 18.58 14.03
C PHE A 597 -7.49 18.82 13.31
N LYS A 598 -7.24 20.08 12.97
CA LYS A 598 -5.98 20.55 12.39
C LYS A 598 -5.14 21.24 13.46
N ILE A 599 -3.86 20.94 13.51
CA ILE A 599 -2.90 21.70 14.34
C ILE A 599 -1.64 22.06 13.55
N ILE A 600 -1.10 23.24 13.80
CA ILE A 600 0.17 23.75 13.28
C ILE A 600 1.12 23.82 14.47
N LYS A 601 2.19 23.02 14.42
CA LYS A 601 3.30 23.08 15.37
C LYS A 601 4.25 24.19 14.95
N GLN A 602 4.40 25.20 15.80
CA GLN A 602 5.29 26.36 15.62
C GLN A 602 6.69 26.11 16.14
#